data_AF-A0A940K3C6-F1
#
_entry.id   AF-A0A940K3C6-F1
#
_cell.length_a   1.000
_cell.length_b   1.000
_cell.length_c   1.000
_cell.angle_alpha   90.00
_cell.angle_beta   90.00
_cell.angle_gamma   90.00
#
_symmetry.space_group_name_H-M   'P 1'
#
loop_
_entity.id
_entity.type
_entity.pdbx_description
1 polymer ?
#
loop_
_entity_poly.entity_id
_entity_poly.type
_entity_poly.pdbx_seq_one_letter_code
_entity_poly.pdbx_strand_id
1 'polypeptide(L)'
;MIEKLLRNPLALAGAFVASALLGAALFAALIALVPSLAGPAVRGYLLAHPEVLPEAMDRLQARENEQAEKAQQHAQAALPGHLQNLTTPFGSAWAGNPSGDVTLVAFMDYACGYCRASLPGIAELLAKDPNVRIVYREYPVLGPESVTAARWALAAAEQGKYLAFHEALFQADGPSDQAIAAAAQKAGLDMARAEQAIRSKPVEQEITSNHRLGAELAMTGTPSWVIGGKLFYGARDYQGLAEAVAAARAKK
;
A
#
# COMPACT_ATOMS: atom_id res chain seq x y z
N MET A 1 52.24 58.02 15.35
CA MET A 1 52.45 57.03 14.27
C MET A 1 51.18 56.22 13.96
N ILE A 2 50.27 56.03 14.93
CA ILE A 2 49.00 55.28 14.78
C ILE A 2 47.93 56.06 13.99
N GLU A 3 47.88 57.40 14.09
CA GLU A 3 46.88 58.23 13.37
C GLU A 3 47.00 58.23 11.84
N LYS A 4 48.18 57.94 11.27
CA LYS A 4 48.35 57.86 9.80
C LYS A 4 47.80 56.57 9.20
N LEU A 5 47.62 55.52 10.00
CA LEU A 5 47.08 54.23 9.55
C LEU A 5 45.55 54.27 9.36
N LEU A 6 44.85 55.13 10.11
CA LEU A 6 43.39 55.22 10.14
C LEU A 6 42.77 56.12 9.05
N ARG A 7 43.58 56.91 8.33
CA ARG A 7 43.11 57.79 7.23
C ARG A 7 43.25 57.19 5.83
N ASN A 8 43.74 55.95 5.70
CA ASN A 8 43.87 55.29 4.41
C ASN A 8 42.68 54.35 4.17
N PRO A 9 41.73 54.68 3.27
CA PRO A 9 40.52 53.89 3.04
C PRO A 9 40.82 52.46 2.55
N LEU A 10 41.98 52.25 1.91
CA LEU A 10 42.46 50.93 1.50
C LEU A 10 42.91 50.07 2.69
N ALA A 11 43.44 50.67 3.76
CA ALA A 11 43.87 49.95 4.96
C ALA A 11 42.66 49.53 5.82
N LEU A 12 41.61 50.35 5.89
CA LEU A 12 40.35 49.98 6.55
C LEU A 12 39.61 48.86 5.78
N ALA A 13 39.52 48.95 4.45
CA ALA A 13 38.91 47.90 3.62
C ALA A 13 39.65 46.55 3.76
N GLY A 14 40.98 46.58 3.79
CA GLY A 14 41.81 45.38 4.01
C GLY A 14 41.58 44.71 5.36
N ALA A 15 41.38 45.49 6.43
CA ALA A 15 41.09 44.96 7.77
C ALA A 15 39.69 44.30 7.86
N PHE A 16 38.69 44.86 7.18
CA PHE A 16 37.34 44.25 7.09
C PHE A 16 37.33 42.97 6.27
N VAL A 17 38.02 42.94 5.12
CA VAL A 17 38.13 41.74 4.28
C VAL A 17 38.91 40.65 5.00
N ALA A 18 40.01 40.98 5.68
CA ALA A 18 40.78 40.01 6.48
C ALA A 18 39.96 39.44 7.65
N SER A 19 39.16 40.26 8.33
CA SER A 19 38.28 39.79 9.42
C SER A 19 37.14 38.91 8.91
N ALA A 20 36.56 39.24 7.76
CA ALA A 20 35.53 38.41 7.12
C ALA A 20 36.08 37.06 6.64
N LEU A 21 37.29 37.04 6.07
CA LEU A 21 37.97 35.81 5.65
C LEU A 21 38.38 34.94 6.84
N LEU A 22 38.87 35.53 7.94
CA LEU A 22 39.15 34.79 9.18
C LEU A 22 37.87 34.19 9.77
N GLY A 23 36.78 34.97 9.82
CA GLY A 23 35.49 34.50 10.31
C GLY A 23 34.92 33.35 9.49
N ALA A 24 35.01 33.44 8.15
CA ALA A 24 34.60 32.36 7.25
C ALA A 24 35.46 31.10 7.39
N ALA A 25 36.78 31.26 7.57
CA ALA A 25 37.70 30.13 7.78
C ALA A 25 37.47 29.44 9.13
N LEU A 26 37.25 30.19 10.21
CA LEU A 26 36.91 29.64 11.53
C LEU A 26 35.56 28.91 11.52
N PHE A 27 34.56 29.47 10.84
CA PHE A 27 33.25 28.83 10.70
C PHE A 27 33.34 27.55 9.86
N ALA A 28 34.06 27.57 8.74
CA ALA A 28 34.31 26.38 7.92
C ALA A 28 35.11 25.30 8.68
N ALA A 29 36.12 25.70 9.46
CA ALA A 29 36.88 24.78 10.30
C ALA A 29 36.01 24.18 11.43
N LEU A 30 35.13 24.98 12.05
CA LEU A 30 34.19 24.50 13.06
C LEU A 30 33.20 23.50 12.46
N ILE A 31 32.58 23.82 11.31
CA ILE A 31 31.68 22.91 10.58
C ILE A 31 32.41 21.60 10.21
N ALA A 32 33.67 21.67 9.78
CA ALA A 32 34.44 20.49 9.41
C ALA A 32 34.86 19.62 10.61
N LEU A 33 34.98 20.21 11.80
CA LEU A 33 35.42 19.54 13.04
C LEU A 33 34.25 19.03 13.91
N VAL A 34 33.04 19.57 13.73
CA VAL A 34 31.84 19.15 14.47
C VAL A 34 31.49 17.67 14.24
N PRO A 35 31.51 17.10 13.02
CA PRO A 35 31.20 15.69 12.80
C PRO A 35 32.19 14.74 13.47
N SER A 36 33.48 15.10 13.50
CA SER A 36 34.55 14.26 14.06
C SER A 36 34.57 14.27 15.59
N LEU A 37 34.13 15.37 16.23
CA LEU A 37 33.98 15.48 17.69
C LEU A 37 32.64 14.92 18.19
N ALA A 38 31.57 15.01 17.38
CA ALA A 38 30.24 14.55 17.77
C ALA A 38 30.13 13.02 17.85
N GLY A 39 30.83 12.27 16.99
CA GLY A 39 30.74 10.80 16.95
C GLY A 39 31.07 10.13 18.30
N PRO A 40 32.25 10.37 18.89
CA PRO A 40 32.63 9.81 20.19
C PRO A 40 31.74 10.30 21.34
N ALA A 41 31.31 11.56 21.32
CA ALA A 41 30.47 12.16 22.36
C ALA A 41 29.04 11.59 22.34
N VAL A 42 28.43 11.49 21.16
CA VAL A 42 27.11 10.86 20.97
C VAL A 42 27.16 9.38 21.34
N ARG A 43 28.21 8.65 20.92
CA ARG A 43 28.40 7.25 21.32
C ARG A 43 28.55 7.11 22.84
N GLY A 44 29.35 7.97 23.47
CA GLY A 44 29.52 7.98 24.92
C GLY A 44 28.20 8.23 25.66
N TYR A 45 27.41 9.18 25.18
CA TYR A 45 26.09 9.49 25.72
C TYR A 45 25.10 8.33 25.56
N LEU A 46 24.99 7.73 24.36
CA LEU A 46 24.09 6.60 24.12
C LEU A 46 24.48 5.35 24.92
N LEU A 47 25.78 5.12 25.18
CA LEU A 47 26.23 4.02 26.04
C LEU A 47 25.99 4.29 27.53
N ALA A 48 26.03 5.55 27.96
CA ALA A 48 25.70 5.96 29.32
C ALA A 48 24.18 6.02 29.57
N HIS A 49 23.40 6.20 28.51
CA HIS A 49 21.93 6.34 28.51
C HIS A 49 21.27 5.42 27.48
N PRO A 50 21.39 4.08 27.62
CA PRO A 50 20.83 3.14 26.65
C PRO A 50 19.29 3.24 26.52
N GLU A 51 18.59 3.78 27.52
CA GLU A 51 17.14 4.03 27.55
C GLU A 51 16.66 5.04 26.49
N VAL A 52 17.55 5.91 25.99
CA VAL A 52 17.21 6.91 24.97
C VAL A 52 16.81 6.27 23.65
N LEU A 53 17.40 5.11 23.31
CA LEU A 53 17.09 4.40 22.07
C LEU A 53 15.66 3.84 22.04
N PRO A 54 15.22 3.01 23.01
CA PRO A 54 13.84 2.54 23.02
C PRO A 54 12.83 3.68 23.16
N GLU A 55 13.10 4.72 23.97
CA GLU A 55 12.20 5.89 24.07
C GLU A 55 12.06 6.63 22.73
N ALA A 56 13.16 6.79 21.98
CA ALA A 56 13.13 7.39 20.66
C ALA A 56 12.34 6.52 19.65
N MET A 57 12.50 5.20 19.71
CA MET A 57 11.75 4.25 18.87
C MET A 57 10.26 4.28 19.19
N ASP A 58 9.89 4.29 20.48
CA ASP A 58 8.49 4.37 20.91
C ASP A 58 7.83 5.67 20.43
N ARG A 59 8.54 6.80 20.53
CA ARG A 59 8.06 8.09 20.02
C ARG A 59 7.94 8.11 18.51
N LEU A 60 8.83 7.44 17.78
CA LEU A 60 8.73 7.30 16.34
C LEU A 60 7.51 6.46 15.97
N GLN A 61 7.38 5.27 16.55
CA GLN A 61 6.26 4.37 16.32
C GLN A 61 4.91 5.02 16.65
N ALA A 62 4.83 5.77 17.76
CA ALA A 62 3.61 6.50 18.12
C ALA A 62 3.22 7.54 17.06
N ARG A 63 4.19 8.29 16.52
CA ARG A 63 3.94 9.26 15.44
C ARG A 63 3.53 8.58 14.15
N GLU A 64 4.17 7.47 13.79
CA GLU A 64 3.82 6.69 12.60
C GLU A 64 2.41 6.11 12.72
N ASN A 65 2.04 5.59 13.89
CA ASN A 65 0.68 5.09 14.16
C ASN A 65 -0.36 6.22 14.07
N GLU A 66 -0.10 7.39 14.67
CA GLU A 66 -0.99 8.55 14.58
C GLU A 66 -1.17 9.02 13.14
N GLN A 67 -0.09 9.03 12.35
CA GLN A 67 -0.14 9.37 10.93
C GLN A 67 -0.95 8.34 10.12
N ALA A 68 -0.75 7.05 10.40
CA ALA A 68 -1.51 5.97 9.77
C ALA A 68 -3.01 6.07 10.11
N GLU A 69 -3.36 6.33 11.37
CA GLU A 69 -4.75 6.53 11.80
C GLU A 69 -5.40 7.72 11.10
N LYS A 70 -4.70 8.86 11.01
CA LYS A 70 -5.18 10.04 10.27
C LYS A 70 -5.37 9.74 8.78
N ALA A 71 -4.45 9.00 8.17
CA ALA A 71 -4.57 8.58 6.78
C ALA A 71 -5.80 7.69 6.56
N GLN A 72 -6.04 6.73 7.46
CA GLN A 72 -7.22 5.86 7.41
C GLN A 72 -8.53 6.63 7.64
N GLN A 73 -8.55 7.60 8.55
CA GLN A 73 -9.72 8.46 8.77
C GLN A 73 -10.04 9.30 7.53
N HIS A 74 -9.02 9.89 6.90
CA HIS A 74 -9.18 10.63 5.64
C HIS A 74 -9.66 9.72 4.51
N ALA A 75 -9.08 8.52 4.37
CA ALA A 75 -9.52 7.52 3.40
C ALA A 75 -10.99 7.11 3.61
N GLN A 76 -11.40 6.87 4.86
CA GLN A 76 -12.76 6.53 5.22
C GLN A 76 -13.75 7.66 4.90
N ALA A 77 -13.33 8.92 5.03
CA ALA A 77 -14.12 10.08 4.63
C ALA A 77 -14.24 10.24 3.10
N ALA A 78 -13.19 9.87 2.35
CA ALA A 78 -13.18 9.90 0.88
C ALA A 78 -13.99 8.74 0.24
N LEU A 79 -14.12 7.61 0.95
CA LEU A 79 -14.73 6.38 0.45
C LEU A 79 -16.05 6.56 -0.33
N PRO A 80 -17.04 7.36 0.11
CA PRO A 80 -18.29 7.54 -0.62
C PRO A 80 -18.10 7.96 -2.08
N GLY A 81 -17.09 8.79 -2.37
CA GLY A 81 -16.75 9.24 -3.74
C GLY A 81 -16.21 8.13 -4.63
N HIS A 82 -15.78 7.00 -4.06
CA HIS A 82 -15.20 5.87 -4.79
C HIS A 82 -16.14 4.67 -4.91
N LEU A 83 -17.28 4.66 -4.20
CA LEU A 83 -18.14 3.46 -4.08
C LEU A 83 -18.54 2.88 -5.44
N GLN A 84 -18.98 3.71 -6.38
CA GLN A 84 -19.37 3.23 -7.71
C GLN A 84 -18.22 2.51 -8.43
N ASN A 85 -17.01 3.08 -8.37
CA ASN A 85 -15.83 2.49 -8.97
C ASN A 85 -15.38 1.23 -8.24
N LEU A 86 -15.57 1.15 -6.93
CA LEU A 86 -15.22 0.01 -6.10
C LEU A 86 -16.16 -1.18 -6.33
N THR A 87 -17.46 -0.94 -6.50
CA THR A 87 -18.49 -2.01 -6.59
C THR A 87 -18.80 -2.45 -8.02
N THR A 88 -18.26 -1.80 -9.05
CA THR A 88 -18.46 -2.19 -10.46
C THR A 88 -17.41 -3.21 -10.90
N PRO A 89 -17.71 -4.52 -10.97
CA PRO A 89 -16.70 -5.53 -11.24
C PRO A 89 -16.16 -5.42 -12.67
N PHE A 90 -14.90 -5.86 -12.86
CA PHE A 90 -14.36 -6.10 -14.18
C PHE A 90 -14.84 -7.46 -14.71
N GLY A 91 -15.69 -7.46 -15.74
CA GLY A 91 -16.26 -8.68 -16.30
C GLY A 91 -16.91 -9.56 -15.23
N SER A 92 -16.47 -10.82 -15.13
CA SER A 92 -16.95 -11.79 -14.13
C SER A 92 -16.17 -11.80 -12.81
N ALA A 93 -15.38 -10.76 -12.48
CA ALA A 93 -14.62 -10.65 -11.23
C ALA A 93 -15.49 -10.34 -9.99
N TRP A 94 -16.48 -11.19 -9.73
CA TRP A 94 -17.41 -11.10 -8.61
C TRP A 94 -17.98 -12.47 -8.24
N ALA A 95 -18.55 -12.60 -7.04
CA ALA A 95 -19.22 -13.80 -6.55
C ALA A 95 -20.46 -13.46 -5.71
N GLY A 96 -21.25 -14.49 -5.41
CA GLY A 96 -22.44 -14.39 -4.56
C GLY A 96 -23.66 -13.90 -5.32
N ASN A 97 -24.48 -13.10 -4.66
CA ASN A 97 -25.74 -12.63 -5.21
C ASN A 97 -25.56 -11.31 -5.98
N PRO A 98 -25.87 -11.24 -7.29
CA PRO A 98 -25.73 -9.99 -8.05
C PRO A 98 -26.60 -8.84 -7.51
N SER A 99 -27.69 -9.17 -6.83
CA SER A 99 -28.63 -8.26 -6.15
C SER A 99 -28.46 -8.26 -4.63
N GLY A 100 -27.30 -8.70 -4.14
CA GLY A 100 -27.00 -8.74 -2.71
C GLY A 100 -27.17 -7.38 -2.02
N ASP A 101 -27.67 -7.41 -0.79
CA ASP A 101 -27.94 -6.19 -0.01
C ASP A 101 -26.64 -5.57 0.54
N VAL A 102 -25.61 -6.37 0.78
CA VAL A 102 -24.29 -5.91 1.18
C VAL A 102 -23.27 -6.33 0.13
N THR A 103 -22.53 -5.35 -0.40
CA THR A 103 -21.38 -5.59 -1.28
C THR A 103 -20.08 -5.48 -0.48
N LEU A 104 -19.27 -6.52 -0.59
CA LEU A 104 -17.88 -6.56 -0.15
C LEU A 104 -17.00 -6.34 -1.39
N VAL A 105 -15.99 -5.50 -1.26
CA VAL A 105 -14.94 -5.33 -2.28
C VAL A 105 -13.65 -5.83 -1.68
N ALA A 106 -13.01 -6.81 -2.30
CA ALA A 106 -11.79 -7.45 -1.82
C ALA A 106 -10.62 -7.11 -2.75
N PHE A 107 -9.65 -6.36 -2.25
CA PHE A 107 -8.37 -6.10 -2.92
C PHE A 107 -7.41 -7.22 -2.59
N MET A 108 -7.03 -8.02 -3.59
CA MET A 108 -6.28 -9.26 -3.40
C MET A 108 -5.06 -9.35 -4.31
N ASP A 109 -4.07 -10.12 -3.85
CA ASP A 109 -2.84 -10.45 -4.57
C ASP A 109 -2.59 -11.96 -4.46
N TYR A 110 -2.32 -12.63 -5.58
CA TYR A 110 -2.10 -14.08 -5.63
C TYR A 110 -0.82 -14.56 -4.93
N ALA A 111 0.16 -13.67 -4.71
CA ALA A 111 1.35 -13.97 -3.91
C ALA A 111 1.13 -13.75 -2.40
N CYS A 112 -0.03 -13.21 -1.98
CA CYS A 112 -0.27 -12.84 -0.60
C CYS A 112 -0.80 -14.03 0.24
N GLY A 113 -0.01 -14.47 1.22
CA GLY A 113 -0.42 -15.51 2.18
C GLY A 113 -1.66 -15.15 2.99
N TYR A 114 -1.83 -13.87 3.36
CA TYR A 114 -3.03 -13.38 4.06
C TYR A 114 -4.28 -13.34 3.18
N CYS A 115 -4.12 -13.12 1.87
CA CYS A 115 -5.21 -13.26 0.90
C CYS A 115 -5.67 -14.72 0.86
N ARG A 116 -4.72 -15.67 0.70
CA ARG A 116 -5.01 -17.11 0.73
C ARG A 116 -5.71 -17.52 2.03
N ALA A 117 -5.24 -17.02 3.18
CA ALA A 117 -5.83 -17.31 4.49
C ALA A 117 -7.28 -16.79 4.65
N SER A 118 -7.71 -15.79 3.88
CA SER A 118 -9.06 -15.24 3.95
C SER A 118 -10.08 -15.99 3.08
N LEU A 119 -9.63 -16.83 2.14
CA LEU A 119 -10.52 -17.54 1.20
C LEU A 119 -11.51 -18.50 1.87
N PRO A 120 -11.14 -19.29 2.89
CA PRO A 120 -12.11 -20.12 3.60
C PRO A 120 -13.23 -19.28 4.23
N GLY A 121 -12.89 -18.11 4.79
CA GLY A 121 -13.86 -17.18 5.36
C GLY A 121 -14.82 -16.60 4.32
N ILE A 122 -14.30 -16.26 3.13
CA ILE A 122 -15.11 -15.82 2.00
C ILE A 122 -16.08 -16.94 1.55
N ALA A 123 -15.59 -18.15 1.36
CA ALA A 123 -16.39 -19.29 0.92
C ALA A 123 -17.51 -19.61 1.93
N GLU A 124 -17.18 -19.61 3.23
CA GLU A 124 -18.16 -19.82 4.29
C GLU A 124 -19.21 -18.70 4.35
N LEU A 125 -18.79 -17.44 4.16
CA LEU A 125 -19.71 -16.31 4.10
C LEU A 125 -20.71 -16.47 2.96
N LEU A 126 -20.23 -16.75 1.74
CA LEU A 126 -21.08 -16.96 0.56
C LEU A 126 -22.03 -18.14 0.74
N ALA A 127 -21.61 -19.19 1.45
CA ALA A 127 -22.45 -20.35 1.72
C ALA A 127 -23.54 -20.06 2.76
N LYS A 128 -23.26 -19.26 3.78
CA LYS A 128 -24.18 -18.98 4.90
C LYS A 128 -25.08 -17.78 4.67
N ASP A 129 -24.69 -16.85 3.82
CA ASP A 129 -25.42 -15.61 3.56
C ASP A 129 -25.68 -15.44 2.05
N PRO A 130 -26.86 -15.84 1.55
CA PRO A 130 -27.18 -15.72 0.13
C PRO A 130 -27.48 -14.29 -0.32
N ASN A 131 -27.41 -13.30 0.58
CA ASN A 131 -27.67 -11.89 0.28
C ASN A 131 -26.40 -11.05 0.16
N VAL A 132 -25.20 -11.64 0.29
CA VAL A 132 -23.95 -10.91 0.03
C VAL A 132 -23.52 -10.99 -1.42
N ARG A 133 -22.90 -9.90 -1.86
CA ARG A 133 -22.16 -9.79 -3.12
C ARG A 133 -20.70 -9.53 -2.84
N ILE A 134 -19.79 -10.19 -3.55
CA ILE A 134 -18.36 -9.91 -3.47
C ILE A 134 -17.86 -9.43 -4.82
N VAL A 135 -17.10 -8.34 -4.84
CA VAL A 135 -16.39 -7.82 -6.00
C VAL A 135 -14.90 -7.95 -5.73
N TYR A 136 -14.17 -8.60 -6.63
CA TYR A 136 -12.73 -8.78 -6.50
C TYR A 136 -11.99 -7.69 -7.27
N ARG A 137 -10.94 -7.15 -6.64
CA ARG A 137 -10.04 -6.15 -7.20
C ARG A 137 -8.64 -6.72 -7.22
N GLU A 138 -8.14 -6.97 -8.41
CA GLU A 138 -6.77 -7.38 -8.60
C GLU A 138 -5.83 -6.24 -8.18
N TYR A 139 -5.08 -6.46 -7.11
CA TYR A 139 -4.19 -5.47 -6.50
C TYR A 139 -2.77 -6.04 -6.33
N PRO A 140 -2.03 -6.20 -7.44
CA PRO A 140 -0.73 -6.86 -7.45
C PRO A 140 0.36 -5.93 -6.88
N VAL A 141 0.68 -6.09 -5.60
CA VAL A 141 1.62 -5.24 -4.85
C VAL A 141 2.89 -5.97 -4.40
N LEU A 142 2.96 -7.30 -4.58
CA LEU A 142 4.05 -8.12 -4.06
C LEU A 142 5.13 -8.51 -5.09
N GLY A 143 5.01 -8.06 -6.34
CA GLY A 143 6.08 -8.19 -7.33
C GLY A 143 5.60 -8.45 -8.75
N PRO A 144 6.52 -8.69 -9.69
CA PRO A 144 6.20 -8.89 -11.10
C PRO A 144 5.27 -10.09 -11.36
N GLU A 145 5.44 -11.18 -10.63
CA GLU A 145 4.60 -12.38 -10.76
C GLU A 145 3.14 -12.09 -10.36
N SER A 146 2.91 -11.28 -9.33
CA SER A 146 1.58 -10.81 -8.95
C SER A 146 0.90 -10.06 -10.09
N VAL A 147 1.64 -9.20 -10.80
CA VAL A 147 1.10 -8.44 -11.94
C VAL A 147 0.72 -9.38 -13.08
N THR A 148 1.54 -10.38 -13.37
CA THR A 148 1.23 -11.41 -14.38
C THR A 148 -0.03 -12.19 -13.99
N ALA A 149 -0.13 -12.67 -12.75
CA ALA A 149 -1.30 -13.38 -12.26
C ALA A 149 -2.58 -12.54 -12.32
N ALA A 150 -2.52 -11.28 -11.89
CA ALA A 150 -3.63 -10.32 -11.97
C ALA A 150 -4.13 -10.16 -13.42
N ARG A 151 -3.22 -10.03 -14.39
CA ARG A 151 -3.60 -9.94 -15.81
C ARG A 151 -4.33 -11.18 -16.29
N TRP A 152 -3.85 -12.37 -15.94
CA TRP A 152 -4.51 -13.63 -16.29
C TRP A 152 -5.87 -13.79 -15.61
N ALA A 153 -6.02 -13.35 -14.37
CA ALA A 153 -7.30 -13.33 -13.69
C ALA A 153 -8.30 -12.41 -14.39
N LEU A 154 -7.90 -11.21 -14.80
CA LEU A 154 -8.75 -10.30 -15.56
C LEU A 154 -9.08 -10.84 -16.96
N ALA A 155 -8.14 -11.52 -17.63
CA ALA A 155 -8.41 -12.24 -18.86
C ALA A 155 -9.44 -13.38 -18.66
N ALA A 156 -9.38 -14.11 -17.54
CA ALA A 156 -10.41 -15.08 -17.16
C ALA A 156 -11.75 -14.38 -16.91
N ALA A 157 -11.73 -13.19 -16.33
CA ALA A 157 -12.92 -12.40 -16.05
C ALA A 157 -13.69 -12.00 -17.33
N GLU A 158 -12.97 -11.59 -18.38
CA GLU A 158 -13.54 -11.29 -19.71
C GLU A 158 -14.21 -12.51 -20.36
N GLN A 159 -13.80 -13.72 -19.95
CA GLN A 159 -14.31 -14.98 -20.47
C GLN A 159 -15.38 -15.63 -19.57
N GLY A 160 -15.81 -14.96 -18.50
CA GLY A 160 -16.79 -15.54 -17.56
C GLY A 160 -16.22 -16.61 -16.62
N LYS A 161 -14.89 -16.71 -16.53
CA LYS A 161 -14.16 -17.82 -15.86
C LYS A 161 -13.32 -17.35 -14.67
N TYR A 162 -13.59 -16.15 -14.15
CA TYR A 162 -12.80 -15.55 -13.07
C TYR A 162 -12.68 -16.47 -11.84
N LEU A 163 -13.81 -16.89 -11.25
CA LEU A 163 -13.77 -17.66 -9.99
C LEU A 163 -13.04 -18.99 -10.14
N ALA A 164 -13.26 -19.70 -11.25
CA ALA A 164 -12.56 -20.95 -11.52
C ALA A 164 -11.04 -20.74 -11.61
N PHE A 165 -10.59 -19.64 -12.24
CA PHE A 165 -9.18 -19.29 -12.30
C PHE A 165 -8.64 -18.87 -10.93
N HIS A 166 -9.35 -17.97 -10.25
CA HIS A 166 -9.01 -17.42 -8.95
C HIS A 166 -8.79 -18.53 -7.91
N GLU A 167 -9.76 -19.44 -7.79
CA GLU A 167 -9.69 -20.58 -6.87
C GLU A 167 -8.55 -21.53 -7.25
N ALA A 168 -8.37 -21.82 -8.55
CA ALA A 168 -7.31 -22.69 -9.01
C ALA A 168 -5.91 -22.12 -8.72
N LEU A 169 -5.70 -20.81 -8.91
CA LEU A 169 -4.41 -20.18 -8.69
C LEU A 169 -4.09 -20.05 -7.21
N PHE A 170 -5.07 -19.72 -6.36
CA PHE A 170 -4.84 -19.67 -4.91
C PHE A 170 -4.60 -21.04 -4.26
N GLN A 171 -5.00 -22.14 -4.90
CA GLN A 171 -4.65 -23.51 -4.49
C GLN A 171 -3.19 -23.86 -4.78
N ALA A 172 -2.52 -23.15 -5.70
CA ALA A 172 -1.11 -23.35 -5.98
C ALA A 172 -0.24 -22.65 -4.93
N ASP A 173 1.04 -23.06 -4.83
CA ASP A 173 1.99 -22.39 -3.96
C ASP A 173 2.64 -21.17 -4.64
N GLY A 174 1.83 -20.14 -4.84
CA GLY A 174 2.24 -18.87 -5.42
C GLY A 174 2.03 -18.77 -6.94
N PRO A 175 2.16 -17.55 -7.51
CA PRO A 175 1.80 -17.25 -8.89
C PRO A 175 2.94 -17.47 -9.90
N SER A 176 3.59 -18.64 -9.89
CA SER A 176 4.58 -18.96 -10.93
C SER A 176 3.93 -19.06 -12.31
N ASP A 177 4.69 -18.84 -13.38
CA ASP A 177 4.17 -18.98 -14.76
C ASP A 177 3.52 -20.34 -15.01
N GLN A 178 4.09 -21.41 -14.43
CA GLN A 178 3.52 -22.75 -14.50
C GLN A 178 2.19 -22.87 -13.75
N ALA A 179 2.09 -22.29 -12.54
CA ALA A 179 0.86 -22.28 -11.77
C ALA A 179 -0.25 -21.48 -12.46
N ILE A 180 0.10 -20.33 -13.03
CA ILE A 180 -0.83 -19.49 -13.82
C ILE A 180 -1.34 -20.26 -15.04
N ALA A 181 -0.46 -20.91 -15.81
CA ALA A 181 -0.85 -21.71 -16.96
C ALA A 181 -1.75 -22.89 -16.56
N ALA A 182 -1.42 -23.59 -15.47
CA ALA A 182 -2.24 -24.68 -14.95
C ALA A 182 -3.62 -24.20 -14.47
N ALA A 183 -3.69 -23.05 -13.79
CA ALA A 183 -4.95 -22.44 -13.37
C ALA A 183 -5.80 -22.02 -14.57
N ALA A 184 -5.19 -21.41 -15.60
CA ALA A 184 -5.84 -21.04 -16.84
C ALA A 184 -6.44 -22.26 -17.56
N GLN A 185 -5.68 -23.36 -17.66
CA GLN A 185 -6.15 -24.60 -18.24
C GLN A 185 -7.29 -25.22 -17.41
N LYS A 186 -7.15 -25.27 -16.08
CA LYS A 186 -8.17 -25.83 -15.17
C LYS A 186 -9.48 -25.05 -15.23
N ALA A 187 -9.41 -23.73 -15.33
CA ALA A 187 -10.57 -22.87 -15.53
C ALA A 187 -11.13 -22.92 -16.97
N GLY A 188 -10.43 -23.61 -17.88
CA GLY A 188 -10.85 -23.82 -19.26
C GLY A 188 -10.75 -22.57 -20.12
N LEU A 189 -9.81 -21.66 -19.86
CA LEU A 189 -9.64 -20.44 -20.65
C LEU A 189 -9.36 -20.77 -22.13
N ASP A 190 -9.92 -19.95 -23.02
CA ASP A 190 -9.39 -19.84 -24.37
C ASP A 190 -8.04 -19.14 -24.28
N MET A 191 -6.97 -19.91 -24.47
CA MET A 191 -5.60 -19.45 -24.27
C MET A 191 -5.21 -18.37 -25.28
N ALA A 192 -5.65 -18.47 -26.54
CA ALA A 192 -5.34 -17.47 -27.55
C ALA A 192 -6.01 -16.13 -27.21
N ARG A 193 -7.27 -16.15 -26.76
CA ARG A 193 -7.95 -14.96 -26.27
C ARG A 193 -7.31 -14.41 -25.00
N ALA A 194 -6.89 -15.27 -24.08
CA ALA A 194 -6.25 -14.85 -22.84
C ALA A 194 -4.90 -14.16 -23.09
N GLU A 195 -4.05 -14.72 -23.95
CA GLU A 195 -2.75 -14.14 -24.32
C GLU A 195 -2.86 -12.75 -24.95
N GLN A 196 -3.95 -12.49 -25.68
CA GLN A 196 -4.26 -11.16 -26.19
C GLN A 196 -4.75 -10.23 -25.08
N ALA A 197 -5.68 -10.71 -24.25
CA ALA A 197 -6.29 -9.93 -23.17
C ALA A 197 -5.27 -9.46 -22.13
N ILE A 198 -4.30 -10.30 -21.74
CA ILE A 198 -3.27 -9.92 -20.75
C ILE A 198 -2.38 -8.75 -21.21
N ARG A 199 -2.35 -8.43 -22.51
CA ARG A 199 -1.60 -7.31 -23.11
C ARG A 199 -2.51 -6.13 -23.49
N SER A 200 -3.80 -6.22 -23.17
CA SER A 200 -4.79 -5.26 -23.61
C SER A 200 -4.85 -4.03 -22.69
N LYS A 201 -5.23 -2.89 -23.27
CA LYS A 201 -5.43 -1.64 -22.52
C LYS A 201 -6.48 -1.76 -21.40
N PRO A 202 -7.64 -2.43 -21.60
CA PRO A 202 -8.63 -2.59 -20.53
C PRO A 202 -8.08 -3.26 -19.27
N VAL A 203 -7.31 -4.34 -19.43
CA VAL A 203 -6.68 -5.06 -18.32
C VAL A 203 -5.65 -4.18 -17.59
N GLU A 204 -4.81 -3.46 -18.36
CA GLU A 204 -3.84 -2.52 -17.79
C GLU A 204 -4.53 -1.37 -17.02
N GLN A 205 -5.61 -0.82 -17.58
CA GLN A 205 -6.39 0.25 -16.97
C GLN A 205 -7.08 -0.20 -15.69
N GLU A 206 -7.61 -1.42 -15.64
CA GLU A 206 -8.21 -1.98 -14.43
C GLU A 206 -7.18 -2.11 -13.30
N ILE A 207 -6.01 -2.70 -13.56
CA ILE A 207 -4.93 -2.82 -12.57
C ILE A 207 -4.48 -1.43 -12.11
N THR A 208 -4.27 -0.49 -13.04
CA THR A 208 -3.88 0.89 -12.72
C THR A 208 -4.93 1.60 -11.86
N SER A 209 -6.21 1.42 -12.19
CA SER A 209 -7.32 1.98 -11.42
C SER A 209 -7.37 1.39 -10.01
N ASN A 210 -7.14 0.08 -9.87
CA ASN A 210 -7.10 -0.59 -8.56
C ASN A 210 -5.94 -0.07 -7.71
N HIS A 211 -4.75 0.16 -8.31
CA HIS A 211 -3.65 0.79 -7.59
C HIS A 211 -3.95 2.21 -7.13
N ARG A 212 -4.58 3.01 -7.98
CA ARG A 212 -5.01 4.37 -7.64
C ARG A 212 -6.02 4.37 -6.50
N LEU A 213 -7.05 3.51 -6.58
CA LEU A 213 -8.05 3.35 -5.51
C LEU A 213 -7.41 2.90 -4.20
N GLY A 214 -6.47 1.94 -4.24
CA GLY A 214 -5.73 1.49 -3.08
C GLY A 214 -4.95 2.63 -2.41
N ALA A 215 -4.25 3.46 -3.20
CA ALA A 215 -3.52 4.61 -2.70
C ALA A 215 -4.45 5.68 -2.09
N GLU A 216 -5.54 6.03 -2.78
CA GLU A 216 -6.53 7.01 -2.32
C GLU A 216 -7.25 6.57 -1.03
N LEU A 217 -7.38 5.26 -0.81
CA LEU A 217 -8.04 4.66 0.35
C LEU A 217 -7.07 4.13 1.42
N ALA A 218 -5.80 4.57 1.35
CA ALA A 218 -4.74 4.20 2.29
C ALA A 218 -4.59 2.68 2.50
N MET A 219 -4.81 1.89 1.44
CA MET A 219 -4.60 0.44 1.44
C MET A 219 -3.11 0.15 1.28
N THR A 220 -2.42 -0.06 2.39
CA THR A 220 -0.97 -0.30 2.42
C THR A 220 -0.58 -1.77 2.19
N GLY A 221 -1.55 -2.66 2.02
CA GLY A 221 -1.31 -4.08 1.78
C GLY A 221 -2.57 -4.86 1.42
N THR A 222 -2.39 -6.16 1.20
CA THR A 222 -3.46 -7.10 0.87
C THR A 222 -3.63 -8.18 1.94
N PRO A 223 -4.85 -8.68 2.18
CA PRO A 223 -6.08 -8.19 1.61
C PRO A 223 -6.51 -6.86 2.26
N SER A 224 -7.20 -6.03 1.48
CA SER A 224 -7.90 -4.84 1.97
C SER A 224 -9.35 -4.90 1.50
N TRP A 225 -10.27 -4.34 2.29
CA TRP A 225 -11.70 -4.56 2.10
C TRP A 225 -12.49 -3.26 2.16
N VAL A 226 -13.54 -3.19 1.35
CA VAL A 226 -14.65 -2.26 1.56
C VAL A 226 -15.89 -3.09 1.82
N ILE A 227 -16.48 -3.01 3.00
CA ILE A 227 -17.68 -3.78 3.36
C ILE A 227 -18.74 -2.80 3.84
N GLY A 228 -19.82 -2.68 3.07
CA GLY A 228 -20.95 -1.81 3.43
C GLY A 228 -20.58 -0.36 3.74
N GLY A 229 -19.65 0.21 2.96
CA GLY A 229 -19.21 1.60 3.16
C GLY A 229 -18.20 1.81 4.30
N LYS A 230 -17.54 0.74 4.77
CA LYS A 230 -16.41 0.84 5.70
C LYS A 230 -15.15 0.21 5.11
N LEU A 231 -14.01 0.83 5.36
CA LEU A 231 -12.68 0.30 5.03
C LEU A 231 -12.21 -0.66 6.14
N PHE A 232 -11.56 -1.74 5.71
CA PHE A 232 -10.87 -2.65 6.60
C PHE A 232 -9.57 -3.11 5.97
N TYR A 233 -8.54 -3.29 6.78
CA TYR A 233 -7.19 -3.64 6.33
C TYR A 233 -6.77 -4.98 6.95
N GLY A 234 -6.09 -5.82 6.18
CA GLY A 234 -5.58 -7.12 6.62
C GLY A 234 -6.56 -8.28 6.46
N ALA A 235 -6.08 -9.48 6.78
CA ALA A 235 -6.83 -10.72 6.69
C ALA A 235 -8.11 -10.69 7.54
N ARG A 236 -9.16 -11.35 7.04
CA ARG A 236 -10.41 -11.56 7.77
C ARG A 236 -10.88 -12.99 7.58
N ASP A 237 -11.20 -13.64 8.69
CA ASP A 237 -11.88 -14.93 8.69
C ASP A 237 -13.39 -14.76 8.50
N TYR A 238 -14.13 -15.86 8.55
CA TYR A 238 -15.59 -15.83 8.44
C TYR A 238 -16.23 -14.90 9.47
N GLN A 239 -15.82 -14.98 10.74
CA GLN A 239 -16.42 -14.18 11.81
C GLN A 239 -16.22 -12.68 11.56
N GLY A 240 -14.99 -12.25 11.24
CA GLY A 240 -14.69 -10.86 10.97
C GLY A 240 -15.38 -10.31 9.73
N LEU A 241 -15.66 -11.14 8.72
CA LEU A 241 -16.46 -10.77 7.56
C LEU A 241 -17.95 -10.68 7.90
N ALA A 242 -18.49 -11.67 8.61
CA ALA A 242 -19.90 -11.72 9.01
C ALA A 242 -20.28 -10.55 9.93
N GLU A 243 -19.41 -10.19 10.88
CA GLU A 243 -19.59 -9.02 11.75
C GLU A 243 -19.63 -7.71 10.94
N ALA A 244 -18.75 -7.56 9.95
CA ALA A 244 -18.72 -6.39 9.08
C ALA A 244 -20.00 -6.28 8.23
N VAL A 245 -20.50 -7.40 7.71
CA VAL A 245 -21.77 -7.48 6.97
C VAL A 245 -22.96 -7.13 7.88
N ALA A 246 -23.02 -7.69 9.08
CA ALA A 246 -24.07 -7.38 10.04
C ALA A 246 -24.08 -5.88 10.41
N ALA A 247 -22.90 -5.31 10.67
CA ALA A 247 -22.75 -3.88 10.95
C ALA A 247 -23.16 -2.98 9.77
N ALA A 248 -22.96 -3.44 8.53
CA ALA A 248 -23.43 -2.74 7.34
C ALA A 248 -24.96 -2.72 7.25
N ARG A 249 -25.62 -3.84 7.55
CA ARG A 249 -27.09 -3.95 7.53
C ARG A 249 -27.74 -3.10 8.63
N ALA A 250 -27.15 -3.04 9.81
CA ALA A 250 -27.68 -2.27 10.94
C ALA A 250 -27.68 -0.74 10.72
N LYS A 251 -26.98 -0.24 9.69
CA LYS A 251 -26.93 1.18 9.34
C LYS A 251 -27.95 1.61 8.28
N LYS A 252 -28.66 0.65 7.68
CA LYS A 252 -29.74 0.92 6.71
C LYS A 252 -31.06 1.12 7.43
#